data_AF-A0A3A5VVV3-F1
#
_entry.id   AF-A0A3A5VVV3-F1
#
_cell.length_a   1.000
_cell.length_b   1.000
_cell.length_c   1.000
_cell.angle_alpha   90.00
_cell.angle_beta   90.00
_cell.angle_gamma   90.00
#
_symmetry.space_group_name_H-M   'P 1'
#
loop_
_entity.id
_entity.type
_entity.pdbx_description
1 polymer ?
#
loop_
_entity_poly.entity_id
_entity_poly.type
_entity_poly.pdbx_seq_one_letter_code
_entity_poly.pdbx_strand_id
1 'polypeptide(L)'
;MEMQHLVRNVCRSNLTDDELDKLHLESIEHWSQNSDSFSAIAEFHHRIQRGEQDIGTMLSQQATVLMHERSGSFATLLDEAVLLQPENIELIGLATQHALNRAELEIAKEYISEVEEDSRLDHLRLQIAHFEGKKGTIESFEKAYKVLEDPNEKLRLQLSVVSRAIDDLVDENKSEQLIVLERMIQDIIPPEEPSVRQIVLTSLVVMKHSIALQKGDYSGAAFLRDQLISIASEHDTLVQFLSAKASVAASTPNTMEFALTIKEVERVSEQLKQPLYKASVQLLLCEALLGTEPFRAQHIHSTVDIALIESVESATANRLVARWWALRSFLEPQHKVPSIREAILRFRLSGCPNRARNLSKQLHQSI
;
A
#
# COMPACT_ATOMS: atom_id res chain seq x y z
N MET A 1 -17.74 -4.35 28.67
CA MET A 1 -18.41 -5.44 27.94
C MET A 1 -19.75 -4.89 27.49
N GLU A 2 -19.86 -4.48 26.22
CA GLU A 2 -21.08 -3.84 25.73
C GLU A 2 -22.24 -4.85 25.65
N MET A 3 -23.46 -4.41 25.94
CA MET A 3 -24.69 -5.22 26.02
C MET A 3 -24.92 -6.10 24.77
N GLN A 4 -24.52 -5.60 23.61
CA GLN A 4 -24.58 -6.31 22.32
C GLN A 4 -23.67 -7.55 22.26
N HIS A 5 -22.48 -7.53 22.86
CA HIS A 5 -21.63 -8.72 22.97
C HIS A 5 -22.20 -9.75 23.96
N LEU A 6 -22.86 -9.28 25.02
CA LEU A 6 -23.52 -10.16 26.00
C LEU A 6 -24.73 -10.87 25.38
N VAL A 7 -25.60 -10.14 24.67
CA VAL A 7 -26.75 -10.71 23.95
C VAL A 7 -26.28 -11.68 22.87
N ARG A 8 -25.27 -11.33 22.07
CA ARG A 8 -24.68 -12.23 21.06
C ARG A 8 -24.21 -13.53 21.69
N ASN A 9 -23.41 -13.45 22.76
CA ASN A 9 -22.82 -14.63 23.39
C ASN A 9 -23.86 -15.51 24.08
N VAL A 10 -24.88 -14.93 24.72
CA VAL A 10 -25.98 -15.68 25.35
C VAL A 10 -26.89 -16.35 24.32
N CYS A 11 -27.16 -15.68 23.19
CA CYS A 11 -27.93 -16.29 22.10
C CYS A 11 -27.14 -17.41 21.42
N ARG A 12 -25.83 -17.23 21.18
CA ARG A 12 -24.97 -18.27 20.59
C ARG A 12 -24.86 -19.51 21.47
N SER A 13 -24.78 -19.35 22.80
CA SER A 13 -24.70 -20.47 23.74
C SER A 13 -25.99 -21.30 23.87
N ASN A 14 -27.11 -20.81 23.32
CA ASN A 14 -28.40 -21.50 23.37
C ASN A 14 -28.75 -22.24 22.06
N LEU A 15 -27.91 -22.13 21.03
CA LEU A 15 -28.08 -22.83 19.76
C LEU A 15 -27.35 -24.18 19.82
N THR A 16 -27.96 -25.21 19.27
CA THR A 16 -27.28 -26.47 18.95
C THR A 16 -26.32 -26.28 17.77
N ASP A 17 -25.34 -27.17 17.63
CA ASP A 17 -24.40 -27.14 16.49
C ASP A 17 -25.13 -27.22 15.15
N ASP A 18 -26.20 -28.02 15.06
CA ASP A 18 -27.04 -28.15 13.86
C ASP A 18 -27.81 -26.86 13.54
N GLU A 19 -28.37 -26.18 14.55
CA GLU A 19 -29.04 -24.89 14.36
C GLU A 19 -28.05 -23.80 13.95
N LEU A 20 -26.84 -23.82 14.51
CA LEU A 20 -25.79 -22.88 14.16
C LEU A 20 -25.30 -23.12 12.71
N ASP A 21 -25.05 -24.36 12.31
CA ASP A 21 -24.67 -24.69 10.93
C ASP A 21 -25.75 -24.22 9.93
N LYS A 22 -27.03 -24.46 10.25
CA LYS A 22 -28.15 -24.01 9.43
C LYS A 22 -28.16 -22.48 9.27
N LEU A 23 -27.93 -21.73 10.33
CA LEU A 23 -27.86 -20.27 10.26
C LEU A 23 -26.68 -19.78 9.42
N HIS A 24 -25.52 -20.44 9.52
CA HIS A 24 -24.38 -20.13 8.65
C HIS A 24 -24.71 -20.41 7.19
N LEU A 25 -25.36 -21.54 6.88
CA LEU A 25 -25.78 -21.88 5.52
C LEU A 25 -26.78 -20.84 4.95
N GLU A 26 -27.83 -20.49 5.71
CA GLU A 26 -28.80 -19.47 5.29
C GLU A 26 -28.14 -18.11 5.07
N SER A 27 -27.14 -17.77 5.89
CA SER A 27 -26.38 -16.53 5.73
C SER A 27 -25.49 -16.54 4.49
N ILE A 28 -24.84 -17.67 4.17
CA ILE A 28 -24.07 -17.83 2.93
C ILE A 28 -24.97 -17.63 1.72
N GLU A 29 -26.13 -18.29 1.68
CA GLU A 29 -27.11 -18.16 0.60
C GLU A 29 -27.64 -16.73 0.43
N HIS A 30 -27.78 -15.98 1.53
CA HIS A 30 -28.19 -14.59 1.49
C HIS A 30 -27.11 -13.69 0.91
N TRP A 31 -25.88 -13.78 1.44
CA TRP A 31 -24.79 -12.89 1.06
C TRP A 31 -24.24 -13.18 -0.33
N SER A 32 -24.28 -14.44 -0.79
CA SER A 32 -23.82 -14.82 -2.13
C SER A 32 -24.68 -14.26 -3.27
N GLN A 33 -25.82 -13.64 -2.97
CA GLN A 33 -26.70 -13.02 -3.97
C GLN A 33 -26.20 -11.65 -4.45
N ASN A 34 -25.28 -11.03 -3.72
CA ASN A 34 -24.73 -9.72 -4.04
C ASN A 34 -23.24 -9.83 -4.39
N SER A 35 -22.80 -9.04 -5.36
CA SER A 35 -21.41 -9.05 -5.84
C SER A 35 -20.53 -7.95 -5.24
N ASP A 36 -21.00 -7.24 -4.22
CA ASP A 36 -20.22 -6.19 -3.57
C ASP A 36 -19.25 -6.75 -2.51
N SER A 37 -18.19 -5.99 -2.22
CA SER A 37 -17.14 -6.43 -1.30
C SER A 37 -17.61 -6.61 0.15
N PHE A 38 -18.68 -5.93 0.59
CA PHE A 38 -19.20 -6.16 1.95
C PHE A 38 -19.90 -7.51 2.04
N SER A 39 -20.75 -7.82 1.06
CA SER A 39 -21.43 -9.11 0.98
C SER A 39 -20.43 -10.27 0.85
N ALA A 40 -19.36 -10.11 0.08
CA ALA A 40 -18.28 -11.08 0.01
C ALA A 40 -17.58 -11.32 1.36
N ILE A 41 -17.25 -10.27 2.12
CA ILE A 41 -16.68 -10.41 3.49
C ILE A 41 -17.64 -11.17 4.40
N ALA A 42 -18.93 -10.82 4.37
CA ALA A 42 -19.94 -11.46 5.21
C ALA A 42 -20.11 -12.94 4.85
N GLU A 43 -20.22 -13.26 3.55
CA GLU A 43 -20.29 -14.63 3.05
C GLU A 43 -19.09 -15.45 3.53
N PHE A 44 -17.87 -14.96 3.30
CA PHE A 44 -16.67 -15.69 3.68
C PHE A 44 -16.54 -15.90 5.18
N HIS A 45 -16.98 -14.94 6.00
CA HIS A 45 -17.01 -15.14 7.45
C HIS A 45 -17.84 -16.38 7.79
N HIS A 46 -19.04 -16.52 7.20
CA HIS A 46 -19.86 -17.70 7.47
C HIS A 46 -19.24 -19.00 6.93
N ARG A 47 -18.62 -18.99 5.74
CA ARG A 47 -17.91 -20.16 5.19
C ARG A 47 -16.75 -20.63 6.08
N ILE A 48 -15.96 -19.67 6.58
CA ILE A 48 -14.85 -19.91 7.51
C ILE A 48 -15.37 -20.55 8.80
N GLN A 49 -16.44 -19.99 9.38
CA GLN A 49 -17.03 -20.51 10.62
C GLN A 49 -17.61 -21.94 10.46
N ARG A 50 -17.99 -22.34 9.24
CA ARG A 50 -18.40 -23.72 8.91
C ARG A 50 -17.23 -24.67 8.64
N GLY A 51 -16.00 -24.17 8.55
CA GLY A 51 -14.82 -24.99 8.28
C GLY A 51 -14.75 -25.55 6.84
N GLU A 52 -15.28 -24.82 5.85
CA GLU A 52 -15.17 -25.20 4.44
C GLU A 52 -13.68 -25.33 4.03
N GLN A 53 -13.33 -26.42 3.34
CA GLN A 53 -11.92 -26.82 3.12
C GLN A 53 -11.25 -26.05 1.98
N ASP A 54 -12.02 -25.55 1.01
CA ASP A 54 -11.56 -24.82 -0.18
C ASP A 54 -11.46 -23.30 0.04
N ILE A 55 -11.56 -22.86 1.29
CA ILE A 55 -11.62 -21.43 1.66
C ILE A 55 -10.38 -20.65 1.24
N GLY A 56 -9.19 -21.27 1.29
CA GLY A 56 -7.93 -20.64 0.86
C GLY A 56 -7.98 -20.20 -0.59
N THR A 57 -8.37 -21.11 -1.47
CA THR A 57 -8.48 -20.85 -2.91
C THR A 57 -9.58 -19.83 -3.21
N MET A 58 -10.74 -19.92 -2.56
CA MET A 58 -11.83 -18.96 -2.76
C MET A 58 -11.43 -17.53 -2.32
N LEU A 59 -10.77 -17.40 -1.16
CA LEU A 59 -10.26 -16.12 -0.69
C LEU A 59 -9.16 -15.58 -1.61
N SER A 60 -8.26 -16.43 -2.12
CA SER A 60 -7.19 -16.03 -3.04
C SER A 60 -7.73 -15.42 -4.34
N GLN A 61 -8.86 -15.93 -4.85
CA GLN A 61 -9.53 -15.40 -6.05
C GLN A 61 -10.11 -13.99 -5.83
N GLN A 62 -10.65 -13.72 -4.64
CA GLN A 62 -11.25 -12.42 -4.30
C GLN A 62 -10.26 -11.43 -3.67
N ALA A 63 -9.05 -11.90 -3.34
CA ALA A 63 -8.07 -11.16 -2.57
C ALA A 63 -7.76 -9.77 -3.15
N THR A 64 -7.54 -9.64 -4.46
CA THR A 64 -7.17 -8.34 -5.05
C THR A 64 -8.26 -7.28 -4.85
N VAL A 65 -9.53 -7.67 -4.96
CA VAL A 65 -10.67 -6.77 -4.73
C VAL A 65 -10.82 -6.47 -3.24
N LEU A 66 -10.80 -7.49 -2.39
CA LEU A 66 -11.01 -7.33 -0.95
C LEU A 66 -9.88 -6.56 -0.26
N MET A 67 -8.63 -6.77 -0.68
CA MET A 67 -7.47 -5.98 -0.24
C MET A 67 -7.61 -4.51 -0.63
N HIS A 68 -8.18 -4.22 -1.80
CA HIS A 68 -8.37 -2.86 -2.30
C HIS A 68 -9.53 -2.14 -1.60
N GLU A 69 -10.69 -2.80 -1.48
CA GLU A 69 -11.92 -2.15 -0.99
C GLU A 69 -12.16 -2.29 0.51
N ARG A 70 -11.65 -3.37 1.13
CA ARG A 70 -11.97 -3.79 2.50
C ARG A 70 -10.75 -4.32 3.25
N SER A 71 -9.58 -3.73 3.07
CA SER A 71 -8.29 -4.17 3.64
C SER A 71 -8.38 -4.59 5.12
N GLY A 72 -8.97 -3.76 5.99
CA GLY A 72 -9.09 -4.07 7.42
C GLY A 72 -9.98 -5.28 7.70
N SER A 73 -11.19 -5.31 7.13
CA SER A 73 -12.11 -6.45 7.29
C SER A 73 -11.53 -7.75 6.71
N PHE A 74 -10.81 -7.66 5.60
CA PHE A 74 -10.12 -8.80 5.00
C PHE A 74 -8.98 -9.32 5.89
N ALA A 75 -8.27 -8.44 6.60
CA ALA A 75 -7.25 -8.86 7.58
C ALA A 75 -7.87 -9.65 8.73
N THR A 76 -8.98 -9.18 9.31
CA THR A 76 -9.72 -9.92 10.35
C THR A 76 -10.21 -11.27 9.84
N LEU A 77 -10.71 -11.32 8.62
CA LEU A 77 -11.19 -12.55 7.99
C LEU A 77 -10.07 -13.58 7.80
N LEU A 78 -8.90 -13.14 7.36
CA LEU A 78 -7.72 -14.00 7.17
C LEU A 78 -7.18 -14.52 8.51
N ASP A 79 -7.16 -13.67 9.54
CA ASP A 79 -6.78 -14.07 10.91
C ASP A 79 -7.71 -15.18 11.43
N GLU A 80 -9.03 -15.00 11.30
CA GLU A 80 -10.01 -16.04 11.64
C GLU A 80 -9.81 -17.33 10.84
N ALA A 81 -9.53 -17.22 9.54
CA ALA A 81 -9.33 -18.39 8.67
C ALA A 81 -8.08 -19.19 9.03
N VAL A 82 -6.95 -18.51 9.29
CA VAL A 82 -5.70 -19.14 9.70
C VAL A 82 -5.85 -19.78 11.07
N LEU A 83 -6.53 -19.14 12.02
CA LEU A 83 -6.79 -19.72 13.35
C LEU A 83 -7.59 -21.02 13.29
N LEU A 84 -8.55 -21.14 12.36
CA LEU A 84 -9.35 -22.36 12.19
C LEU A 84 -8.67 -23.43 11.33
N GLN A 85 -7.76 -23.04 10.44
CA GLN A 85 -7.04 -23.95 9.54
C GLN A 85 -5.52 -23.64 9.53
N PRO A 86 -4.80 -23.84 10.66
CA PRO A 86 -3.41 -23.41 10.81
C PRO A 86 -2.43 -24.16 9.89
N GLU A 87 -2.79 -25.34 9.40
CA GLU A 87 -1.97 -26.14 8.48
C GLU A 87 -2.17 -25.75 7.00
N ASN A 88 -3.11 -24.82 6.71
CA ASN A 88 -3.42 -24.42 5.35
C ASN A 88 -2.39 -23.38 4.83
N ILE A 89 -1.38 -23.88 4.12
CA ILE A 89 -0.28 -23.06 3.59
C ILE A 89 -0.74 -21.97 2.62
N GLU A 90 -1.83 -22.18 1.87
CA GLU A 90 -2.39 -21.15 0.99
C GLU A 90 -2.97 -19.99 1.80
N LEU A 91 -3.72 -20.29 2.87
CA LEU A 91 -4.25 -19.28 3.79
C LEU A 91 -3.13 -18.52 4.50
N ILE A 92 -2.13 -19.23 5.03
CA ILE A 92 -0.97 -18.62 5.68
C ILE A 92 -0.25 -17.68 4.71
N GLY A 93 -0.01 -18.13 3.47
CA GLY A 93 0.64 -17.32 2.44
C GLY A 93 -0.15 -16.06 2.12
N LEU A 94 -1.47 -16.18 1.95
CA LEU A 94 -2.37 -15.06 1.68
C LEU A 94 -2.43 -14.06 2.85
N ALA A 95 -2.56 -14.55 4.08
CA ALA A 95 -2.56 -13.75 5.31
C ALA A 95 -1.24 -12.98 5.49
N THR A 96 -0.12 -13.67 5.30
CA THR A 96 1.22 -13.09 5.36
C THR A 96 1.40 -12.00 4.30
N GLN A 97 1.01 -12.27 3.05
CA GLN A 97 1.12 -11.28 1.97
C GLN A 97 0.26 -10.04 2.26
N HIS A 98 -0.92 -10.21 2.83
CA HIS A 98 -1.80 -9.10 3.22
C HIS A 98 -1.19 -8.25 4.33
N ALA A 99 -0.71 -8.88 5.41
CA ALA A 99 -0.03 -8.21 6.51
C ALA A 99 1.18 -7.40 6.01
N LEU A 100 1.98 -7.96 5.09
CA LEU A 100 3.09 -7.23 4.44
C LEU A 100 2.60 -6.02 3.63
N ASN A 101 1.48 -6.13 2.90
CA ASN A 101 0.89 -5.01 2.15
C ASN A 101 0.36 -3.90 3.08
N ARG A 102 0.00 -4.25 4.32
CA ARG A 102 -0.41 -3.33 5.38
C ARG A 102 0.76 -2.79 6.20
N ALA A 103 1.99 -3.23 5.92
CA ALA A 103 3.21 -2.89 6.68
C ALA A 103 3.18 -3.41 8.13
N GLU A 104 2.51 -4.54 8.36
CA GLU A 104 2.39 -5.24 9.65
C GLU A 104 3.43 -6.36 9.73
N LEU A 105 4.71 -5.99 9.80
CA LEU A 105 5.84 -6.93 9.71
C LEU A 105 5.81 -8.03 10.77
N GLU A 106 5.46 -7.69 12.01
CA GLU A 106 5.46 -8.67 13.10
C GLU A 106 4.30 -9.66 12.97
N ILE A 107 3.10 -9.20 12.56
CA ILE A 107 1.97 -10.09 12.23
C ILE A 107 2.34 -11.04 11.08
N ALA A 108 3.00 -10.51 10.04
CA ALA A 108 3.46 -11.35 8.92
C ALA A 108 4.46 -12.43 9.36
N LYS A 109 5.34 -12.13 10.34
CA LYS A 109 6.28 -13.11 10.89
C LYS A 109 5.57 -14.16 11.74
N GLU A 110 4.57 -13.76 12.53
CA GLU A 110 3.77 -14.67 13.34
C GLU A 110 3.12 -15.74 12.46
N TYR A 111 2.46 -15.36 11.37
CA TYR A 111 1.81 -16.32 10.45
C TYR A 111 2.76 -17.38 9.88
N ILE A 112 3.99 -17.01 9.50
CA ILE A 112 4.92 -17.96 8.89
C ILE A 112 5.79 -18.72 9.90
N SER A 113 5.78 -18.33 11.18
CA SER A 113 6.64 -18.91 12.21
C SER A 113 6.32 -20.38 12.51
N GLU A 114 5.10 -20.82 12.22
CA GLU A 114 4.67 -22.21 12.41
C GLU A 114 5.03 -23.12 11.22
N VAL A 115 5.47 -22.54 10.10
CA VAL A 115 5.70 -23.24 8.82
C VAL A 115 7.06 -22.88 8.19
N GLU A 116 8.09 -22.76 9.03
CA GLU A 116 9.41 -22.18 8.65
C GLU A 116 10.09 -22.84 7.44
N GLU A 117 9.82 -24.12 7.13
CA GLU A 117 10.54 -24.88 6.09
C GLU A 117 9.76 -25.04 4.75
N ASP A 118 8.53 -24.54 4.62
CA ASP A 118 7.78 -24.71 3.37
C ASP A 118 8.26 -23.76 2.27
N SER A 119 8.85 -24.32 1.20
CA SER A 119 9.46 -23.54 0.10
C SER A 119 8.46 -22.67 -0.68
N ARG A 120 7.14 -22.97 -0.62
CA ARG A 120 6.12 -22.13 -1.29
C ARG A 120 6.10 -20.71 -0.73
N LEU A 121 6.48 -20.54 0.54
CA LEU A 121 6.50 -19.25 1.23
C LEU A 121 7.84 -18.50 1.13
N ASP A 122 8.82 -19.00 0.37
CA ASP A 122 10.15 -18.40 0.29
C ASP A 122 10.13 -16.95 -0.22
N HIS A 123 9.19 -16.63 -1.12
CA HIS A 123 9.01 -15.28 -1.62
C HIS A 123 8.53 -14.31 -0.52
N LEU A 124 7.74 -14.78 0.46
CA LEU A 124 7.31 -13.99 1.63
C LEU A 124 8.45 -13.80 2.61
N ARG A 125 9.26 -14.85 2.85
CA ARG A 125 10.48 -14.74 3.66
C ARG A 125 11.47 -13.74 3.05
N LEU A 126 11.60 -13.73 1.72
CA LEU A 126 12.38 -12.73 1.00
C LEU A 126 11.82 -11.30 1.21
N GLN A 127 10.50 -11.13 1.21
CA GLN A 127 9.88 -9.84 1.53
C GLN A 127 10.18 -9.41 2.97
N ILE A 128 10.00 -10.29 3.95
CA ILE A 128 10.32 -10.01 5.36
C ILE A 128 11.80 -9.60 5.51
N ALA A 129 12.71 -10.36 4.90
CA ALA A 129 14.13 -10.03 4.87
C ALA A 129 14.40 -8.63 4.29
N HIS A 130 13.65 -8.23 3.26
CA HIS A 130 13.73 -6.91 2.66
C HIS A 130 13.25 -5.81 3.62
N PHE A 131 12.13 -6.00 4.32
CA PHE A 131 11.65 -5.08 5.37
C PHE A 131 12.68 -4.91 6.50
N GLU A 132 13.37 -6.00 6.88
CA GLU A 132 14.45 -5.99 7.88
C GLU A 132 15.73 -5.30 7.39
N GLY A 133 15.76 -4.87 6.12
CA GLY A 133 16.90 -4.19 5.52
C GLY A 133 18.08 -5.11 5.21
N LYS A 134 17.87 -6.43 5.16
CA LYS A 134 18.88 -7.37 4.67
C LYS A 134 19.25 -6.98 3.24
N LYS A 135 20.54 -6.99 2.93
CA LYS A 135 21.04 -6.71 1.58
C LYS A 135 20.62 -7.85 0.66
N GLY A 136 19.57 -7.61 -0.11
CA GLY A 136 19.08 -8.45 -1.18
C GLY A 136 18.51 -7.51 -2.22
N THR A 137 18.88 -7.70 -3.47
CA THR A 137 18.58 -6.74 -4.52
C THR A 137 17.19 -7.03 -5.08
N ILE A 138 16.58 -6.05 -5.74
CA ILE A 138 15.26 -6.18 -6.36
C ILE A 138 15.22 -7.34 -7.39
N GLU A 139 16.37 -7.72 -7.92
CA GLU A 139 16.63 -8.85 -8.81
C GLU A 139 16.38 -10.21 -8.13
N SER A 140 16.50 -10.32 -6.80
CA SER A 140 16.09 -11.54 -6.08
C SER A 140 14.60 -11.78 -6.22
N PHE A 141 13.79 -10.72 -6.25
CA PHE A 141 12.36 -10.85 -6.48
C PHE A 141 12.04 -11.28 -7.92
N GLU A 142 12.80 -10.82 -8.92
CA GLU A 142 12.62 -11.28 -10.31
C GLU A 142 12.79 -12.80 -10.46
N LYS A 143 13.67 -13.40 -9.65
CA LYS A 143 13.81 -14.87 -9.59
C LYS A 143 12.62 -15.51 -8.89
N ALA A 144 12.17 -14.93 -7.77
CA ALA A 144 11.02 -15.43 -7.02
C ALA A 144 9.73 -15.47 -7.89
N TYR A 145 9.50 -14.47 -8.74
CA TYR A 145 8.31 -14.43 -9.59
C TYR A 145 8.25 -15.54 -10.64
N LYS A 146 9.41 -16.07 -11.04
CA LYS A 146 9.51 -17.09 -12.09
C LYS A 146 9.18 -18.48 -11.59
N VAL A 147 9.27 -18.70 -10.28
CA VAL A 147 8.99 -19.99 -9.65
C VAL A 147 7.56 -20.09 -9.10
N LEU A 148 6.82 -18.97 -9.02
CA LEU A 148 5.42 -18.97 -8.60
C LEU A 148 4.51 -19.51 -9.70
N GLU A 149 3.71 -20.51 -9.34
CA GLU A 149 2.74 -21.16 -10.23
C GLU A 149 1.38 -20.44 -10.24
N ASP A 150 0.92 -19.93 -9.09
CA ASP A 150 -0.34 -19.18 -9.02
C ASP A 150 -0.18 -17.78 -9.63
N PRO A 151 -0.88 -17.46 -10.74
CA PRO A 151 -0.82 -16.14 -11.35
C PRO A 151 -1.33 -15.02 -10.43
N ASN A 152 -2.28 -15.29 -9.53
CA ASN A 152 -2.82 -14.29 -8.62
C ASN A 152 -1.81 -13.93 -7.53
N GLU A 153 -1.19 -14.94 -6.91
CA GLU A 153 -0.09 -14.75 -5.97
C GLU A 153 1.07 -13.98 -6.61
N LYS A 154 1.50 -14.41 -7.80
CA LYS A 154 2.55 -13.74 -8.56
C LYS A 154 2.22 -12.26 -8.83
N LEU A 155 1.00 -11.98 -9.29
CA LEU A 155 0.53 -10.62 -9.56
C LEU A 155 0.56 -9.75 -8.30
N ARG A 156 0.02 -10.24 -7.18
CA ARG A 156 0.01 -9.51 -5.89
C ARG A 156 1.42 -9.19 -5.43
N LEU A 157 2.33 -10.16 -5.51
CA LEU A 157 3.72 -9.99 -5.17
C LEU A 157 4.40 -8.93 -6.06
N GLN A 158 4.24 -9.03 -7.39
CA GLN A 158 4.83 -8.07 -8.34
C GLN A 158 4.37 -6.64 -8.07
N LEU A 159 3.05 -6.43 -7.90
CA LEU A 159 2.49 -5.11 -7.60
C LEU A 159 3.02 -4.55 -6.28
N SER A 160 3.05 -5.38 -5.24
CA SER A 160 3.53 -4.99 -3.90
C SER A 160 5.00 -4.57 -3.91
N VAL A 161 5.86 -5.35 -4.57
CA VAL A 161 7.30 -5.06 -4.63
C VAL A 161 7.57 -3.83 -5.48
N VAL A 162 6.96 -3.71 -6.67
CA VAL A 162 7.20 -2.57 -7.56
C VAL A 162 6.71 -1.27 -6.91
N SER A 163 5.51 -1.26 -6.32
CA SER A 163 4.98 -0.08 -5.62
C SER A 163 5.92 0.39 -4.51
N ARG A 164 6.40 -0.54 -3.66
CA ARG A 164 7.36 -0.22 -2.60
C ARG A 164 8.67 0.33 -3.15
N ALA A 165 9.21 -0.31 -4.18
CA ALA A 165 10.50 0.05 -4.71
C ALA A 165 10.51 1.41 -5.42
N ILE A 166 9.39 1.82 -6.03
CA ILE A 166 9.22 3.20 -6.55
C ILE A 166 9.31 4.22 -5.41
N ASP A 167 8.64 3.96 -4.29
CA ASP A 167 8.68 4.85 -3.13
C ASP A 167 10.05 4.81 -2.43
N ASP A 168 10.77 3.69 -2.48
CA ASP A 168 12.10 3.52 -1.86
C ASP A 168 13.27 4.04 -2.72
N LEU A 169 12.98 4.66 -3.87
CA LEU A 169 14.01 5.28 -4.71
C LEU A 169 14.78 6.36 -3.92
N VAL A 170 16.10 6.31 -4.06
CA VAL A 170 17.06 7.32 -3.57
C VAL A 170 17.99 7.69 -4.73
N ASP A 171 18.65 8.84 -4.66
CA ASP A 171 19.51 9.32 -5.76
C ASP A 171 20.70 8.39 -6.04
N GLU A 172 21.17 7.67 -5.02
CA GLU A 172 22.19 6.62 -5.18
C GLU A 172 21.65 5.50 -6.08
N ASN A 173 22.26 5.30 -7.25
CA ASN A 173 21.91 4.28 -8.25
C ASN A 173 20.47 4.39 -8.81
N LYS A 174 19.86 5.57 -8.73
CA LYS A 174 18.48 5.82 -9.20
C LYS A 174 18.23 5.33 -10.62
N SER A 175 19.14 5.63 -11.56
CA SER A 175 19.00 5.24 -12.97
C SER A 175 18.95 3.73 -13.17
N GLU A 176 19.80 2.98 -12.45
CA GLU A 176 19.84 1.51 -12.52
C GLU A 176 18.55 0.92 -11.94
N GLN A 177 18.09 1.42 -10.79
CA GLN A 177 16.85 1.00 -10.16
C GLN A 177 15.64 1.23 -11.07
N LEU A 178 15.56 2.39 -11.74
CA LEU A 178 14.48 2.70 -12.67
C LEU A 178 14.41 1.73 -13.85
N ILE A 179 15.56 1.31 -14.40
CA ILE A 179 15.61 0.31 -15.49
C ILE A 179 15.03 -1.03 -15.02
N VAL A 180 15.38 -1.47 -13.81
CA VAL A 180 14.85 -2.73 -13.26
C VAL A 180 13.35 -2.63 -13.01
N LEU A 181 12.88 -1.52 -12.44
CA LEU A 181 11.44 -1.30 -12.20
C LEU A 181 10.61 -1.32 -13.48
N GLU A 182 11.11 -0.73 -14.56
CA GLU A 182 10.43 -0.77 -15.86
C GLU A 182 10.31 -2.18 -16.41
N ARG A 183 11.37 -2.99 -16.32
CA ARG A 183 11.35 -4.39 -16.73
C ARG A 183 10.34 -5.18 -15.91
N MET A 184 10.34 -5.01 -14.58
CA MET A 184 9.37 -5.68 -13.71
C MET A 184 7.93 -5.29 -14.02
N ILE A 185 7.67 -4.02 -14.36
CA ILE A 185 6.33 -3.56 -14.77
C ILE A 185 5.91 -4.17 -16.12
N GLN A 186 6.85 -4.32 -17.06
CA GLN A 186 6.58 -4.97 -18.36
C GLN A 186 6.21 -6.44 -18.21
N ASP A 187 6.75 -7.12 -17.19
CA ASP A 187 6.49 -8.52 -16.89
C ASP A 187 5.14 -8.75 -16.16
N ILE A 188 4.40 -7.70 -15.80
CA ILE A 188 3.08 -7.83 -15.16
C ILE A 188 2.03 -8.06 -16.24
N ILE A 189 1.36 -9.22 -16.16
CA ILE A 189 0.25 -9.60 -17.04
C ILE A 189 -1.07 -9.22 -16.33
N PRO A 190 -1.86 -8.27 -16.87
CA PRO A 190 -3.16 -7.96 -16.30
C PRO A 190 -4.11 -9.16 -16.43
N PRO A 191 -4.90 -9.47 -15.38
CA PRO A 191 -5.83 -10.60 -15.40
C PRO A 191 -6.97 -10.39 -16.41
N GLU A 192 -7.69 -11.48 -16.70
CA GLU A 192 -8.87 -11.46 -17.58
C GLU A 192 -10.11 -10.90 -16.87
N GLU A 193 -10.28 -11.21 -15.58
CA GLU A 193 -11.43 -10.79 -14.79
C GLU A 193 -11.57 -9.24 -14.78
N PRO A 194 -12.65 -8.66 -15.33
CA PRO A 194 -12.74 -7.23 -15.61
C PRO A 194 -12.54 -6.33 -14.38
N SER A 195 -13.12 -6.71 -13.24
CA SER A 195 -13.03 -5.96 -11.99
C SER A 195 -11.59 -5.85 -11.51
N VAL A 196 -10.89 -6.99 -11.45
CA VAL A 196 -9.47 -7.08 -11.06
C VAL A 196 -8.58 -6.39 -12.10
N ARG A 197 -8.85 -6.61 -13.39
CA ARG A 197 -8.10 -6.04 -14.50
C ARG A 197 -8.07 -4.51 -14.43
N GLN A 198 -9.20 -3.88 -14.13
CA GLN A 198 -9.27 -2.43 -14.02
C GLN A 198 -8.42 -1.88 -12.87
N ILE A 199 -8.44 -2.54 -11.70
CA ILE A 199 -7.60 -2.18 -10.54
C ILE A 199 -6.11 -2.28 -10.92
N VAL A 200 -5.72 -3.36 -11.57
CA VAL A 200 -4.33 -3.62 -11.98
C VAL A 200 -3.86 -2.61 -13.02
N LEU A 201 -4.64 -2.37 -14.08
CA LEU A 201 -4.29 -1.40 -15.12
C LEU A 201 -4.14 0.02 -14.56
N THR A 202 -5.06 0.43 -13.69
CA THR A 202 -4.99 1.74 -13.02
C THR A 202 -3.70 1.85 -12.20
N SER A 203 -3.39 0.81 -11.41
CA SER A 203 -2.16 0.74 -10.62
C SER A 203 -0.90 0.83 -11.49
N LEU A 204 -0.87 0.12 -12.63
CA LEU A 204 0.23 0.17 -13.59
C LEU A 204 0.43 1.56 -14.18
N VAL A 205 -0.65 2.27 -14.51
CA VAL A 205 -0.56 3.65 -15.01
C VAL A 205 0.02 4.59 -13.94
N VAL A 206 -0.42 4.48 -12.68
CA VAL A 206 0.11 5.29 -11.57
C VAL A 206 1.61 5.02 -11.33
N MET A 207 2.02 3.76 -11.39
CA MET A 207 3.43 3.37 -11.24
C MET A 207 4.29 3.87 -12.41
N LYS A 208 3.83 3.69 -13.65
CA LYS A 208 4.52 4.21 -14.85
C LYS A 208 4.61 5.74 -14.84
N HIS A 209 3.55 6.42 -14.40
CA HIS A 209 3.55 7.88 -14.26
C HIS A 209 4.60 8.34 -13.25
N SER A 210 4.67 7.67 -12.10
CA SER A 210 5.67 7.97 -11.08
C SER A 210 7.09 7.74 -11.60
N ILE A 211 7.35 6.67 -12.34
CA ILE A 211 8.65 6.41 -12.98
C ILE A 211 9.00 7.49 -14.01
N ALA A 212 8.04 7.88 -14.86
CA ALA A 212 8.25 8.94 -15.85
C ALA A 212 8.65 10.27 -15.18
N LEU A 213 7.99 10.65 -14.07
CA LEU A 213 8.39 11.81 -13.28
C LEU A 213 9.80 11.66 -12.70
N GLN A 214 10.18 10.49 -12.18
CA GLN A 214 11.51 10.25 -11.63
C GLN A 214 12.62 10.35 -12.68
N LYS A 215 12.29 10.12 -13.96
CA LYS A 215 13.18 10.28 -15.12
C LYS A 215 13.19 11.69 -15.72
N GLY A 216 12.26 12.55 -15.31
CA GLY A 216 12.03 13.85 -15.97
C GLY A 216 11.32 13.73 -17.33
N ASP A 217 10.71 12.58 -17.65
CA ASP A 217 9.87 12.41 -18.85
C ASP A 217 8.45 12.95 -18.60
N TYR A 218 8.33 14.27 -18.61
CA TYR A 218 7.05 14.94 -18.38
C TYR A 218 6.05 14.71 -19.52
N SER A 219 6.53 14.49 -20.75
CA SER A 219 5.72 14.11 -21.90
C SER A 219 5.06 12.74 -21.72
N GLY A 220 5.84 11.72 -21.34
CA GLY A 220 5.32 10.38 -21.06
C GLY A 220 4.36 10.38 -19.88
N ALA A 221 4.67 11.17 -18.83
CA ALA A 221 3.76 11.36 -17.71
C ALA A 221 2.43 12.03 -18.12
N ALA A 222 2.45 12.98 -19.07
CA ALA A 222 1.23 13.59 -19.61
C ALA A 222 0.41 12.60 -20.42
N PHE A 223 1.04 11.86 -21.34
CA PHE A 223 0.39 10.83 -22.15
C PHE A 223 -0.33 9.76 -21.30
N LEU A 224 0.27 9.34 -20.19
CA LEU A 224 -0.36 8.41 -19.25
C LEU A 224 -1.60 8.99 -18.56
N ARG A 225 -1.61 10.30 -18.27
CA ARG A 225 -2.80 10.97 -17.73
C ARG A 225 -3.90 11.08 -18.78
N ASP A 226 -3.55 11.39 -20.03
CA ASP A 226 -4.52 11.48 -21.13
C ASP A 226 -5.22 10.13 -21.37
N GLN A 227 -4.49 9.02 -21.23
CA GLN A 227 -5.10 7.68 -21.24
C GLN A 227 -6.12 7.50 -20.11
N LEU A 228 -5.81 7.93 -18.88
CA LEU A 228 -6.78 7.87 -17.77
C LEU A 228 -7.99 8.78 -18.04
N ILE A 229 -7.78 9.97 -18.57
CA ILE A 229 -8.86 10.91 -18.92
C ILE A 229 -9.81 10.28 -19.95
N SER A 230 -9.30 9.51 -20.92
CA SER A 230 -10.14 8.90 -21.95
C SER A 230 -11.13 7.84 -21.43
N ILE A 231 -10.84 7.24 -20.26
CA ILE A 231 -11.70 6.24 -19.60
C ILE A 231 -12.41 6.79 -18.36
N ALA A 232 -11.98 7.94 -17.87
CA ALA A 232 -12.55 8.63 -16.72
C ALA A 232 -12.98 10.06 -17.12
N SER A 233 -12.80 11.03 -16.25
CA SER A 233 -12.96 12.45 -16.56
C SER A 233 -11.73 13.23 -16.14
N GLU A 234 -11.52 14.41 -16.71
CA GLU A 234 -10.48 15.34 -16.26
C GLU A 234 -10.66 15.78 -14.79
N HIS A 235 -11.90 15.71 -14.29
CA HIS A 235 -12.25 16.02 -12.90
C HIS A 235 -12.14 14.81 -11.96
N ASP A 236 -11.71 13.66 -12.47
CA ASP A 236 -11.43 12.50 -11.64
C ASP A 236 -10.34 12.83 -10.60
N THR A 237 -10.53 12.35 -9.37
CA THR A 237 -9.66 12.69 -8.24
C THR A 237 -8.23 12.15 -8.45
N LEU A 238 -8.08 10.98 -9.09
CA LEU A 238 -6.76 10.43 -9.43
C LEU A 238 -6.09 11.29 -10.50
N VAL A 239 -6.81 11.72 -11.53
CA VAL A 239 -6.26 12.57 -12.60
C VAL A 239 -5.77 13.91 -12.03
N GLN A 240 -6.57 14.56 -11.20
CA GLN A 240 -6.18 15.80 -10.52
C GLN A 240 -4.93 15.62 -9.65
N PHE A 241 -4.88 14.53 -8.89
CA PHE A 241 -3.73 14.17 -8.06
C PHE A 241 -2.45 13.99 -8.89
N LEU A 242 -2.51 13.22 -9.98
CA LEU A 242 -1.34 12.98 -10.85
C LEU A 242 -0.91 14.25 -11.59
N SER A 243 -1.86 15.09 -11.99
CA SER A 243 -1.60 16.39 -12.62
C SER A 243 -0.87 17.33 -11.66
N ALA A 244 -1.37 17.46 -10.42
CA ALA A 244 -0.74 18.26 -9.37
C ALA A 244 0.72 17.84 -9.12
N LYS A 245 0.97 16.52 -8.98
CA LYS A 245 2.32 15.99 -8.79
C LYS A 245 3.25 16.32 -9.97
N ALA A 246 2.76 16.15 -11.20
CA ALA A 246 3.55 16.42 -12.40
C ALA A 246 3.90 17.91 -12.53
N SER A 247 2.95 18.80 -12.23
CA SER A 247 3.15 20.25 -12.27
C SER A 247 4.24 20.70 -11.29
N VAL A 248 4.22 20.20 -10.05
CA VAL A 248 5.29 20.51 -9.08
C VAL A 248 6.63 19.94 -9.56
N ALA A 249 6.66 18.68 -10.02
CA ALA A 249 7.89 18.04 -10.48
C ALA A 249 8.55 18.75 -11.67
N ALA A 250 7.76 19.26 -12.62
CA ALA A 250 8.25 19.96 -13.80
C ALA A 250 8.60 21.44 -13.55
N SER A 251 8.20 22.00 -12.39
CA SER A 251 8.39 23.41 -12.08
C SER A 251 9.85 23.75 -11.73
N THR A 252 10.29 24.95 -12.13
CA THR A 252 11.65 25.44 -11.84
C THR A 252 11.61 26.48 -10.74
N PRO A 253 12.25 26.26 -9.58
CA PRO A 253 12.22 27.19 -8.44
C PRO A 253 12.67 28.62 -8.81
N ASN A 254 12.20 29.61 -8.03
CA ASN A 254 12.53 31.04 -8.19
C ASN A 254 12.05 31.68 -9.52
N THR A 255 11.01 31.14 -10.15
CA THR A 255 10.37 31.72 -11.32
C THR A 255 8.94 32.17 -11.00
N MET A 256 8.39 33.12 -11.79
CA MET A 256 6.97 33.49 -11.67
C MET A 256 6.05 32.30 -11.95
N GLU A 257 6.41 31.47 -12.94
CA GLU A 257 5.71 30.25 -13.29
C GLU A 257 5.63 29.29 -12.11
N PHE A 258 6.75 29.09 -11.39
CA PHE A 258 6.78 28.30 -10.16
C PHE A 258 5.81 28.84 -9.10
N ALA A 259 5.82 30.15 -8.83
CA ALA A 259 4.91 30.73 -7.84
C ALA A 259 3.43 30.51 -8.21
N LEU A 260 3.09 30.63 -9.50
CA LEU A 260 1.74 30.35 -10.01
C LEU A 260 1.39 28.85 -9.90
N THR A 261 2.31 27.97 -10.27
CA THR A 261 2.14 26.51 -10.16
C THR A 261 1.90 26.08 -8.71
N ILE A 262 2.72 26.56 -7.76
CA ILE A 262 2.56 26.23 -6.34
C ILE A 262 1.20 26.68 -5.82
N LYS A 263 0.78 27.91 -6.13
CA LYS A 263 -0.52 28.44 -5.70
C LYS A 263 -1.69 27.62 -6.25
N GLU A 264 -1.61 27.21 -7.52
CA GLU A 264 -2.65 26.38 -8.12
C GLU A 264 -2.68 24.97 -7.53
N VAL A 265 -1.52 24.37 -7.29
CA VAL A 265 -1.44 23.02 -6.70
C VAL A 265 -1.90 23.03 -5.23
N GLU A 266 -1.63 24.09 -4.46
CA GLU A 266 -2.21 24.29 -3.13
C GLU A 266 -3.74 24.28 -3.20
N ARG A 267 -4.34 25.08 -4.10
CA ARG A 267 -5.79 25.13 -4.32
C ARG A 267 -6.36 23.76 -4.68
N VAL A 268 -5.69 23.01 -5.56
CA VAL A 268 -6.10 21.64 -5.91
C VAL A 268 -6.01 20.72 -4.69
N SER A 269 -4.94 20.82 -3.89
CA SER A 269 -4.75 19.98 -2.70
C SER A 269 -5.85 20.18 -1.65
N GLU A 270 -6.39 21.38 -1.52
CA GLU A 270 -7.50 21.68 -0.61
C GLU A 270 -8.82 21.02 -1.07
N GLN A 271 -8.98 20.82 -2.37
CA GLN A 271 -10.17 20.20 -2.98
C GLN A 271 -10.13 18.67 -2.99
N LEU A 272 -8.94 18.07 -2.85
CA LEU A 272 -8.78 16.62 -2.77
C LEU A 272 -9.42 16.08 -1.48
N LYS A 273 -10.50 15.30 -1.65
CA LYS A 273 -11.20 14.65 -0.54
C LYS A 273 -10.47 13.40 0.00
N GLN A 274 -9.67 12.75 -0.85
CA GLN A 274 -8.92 11.56 -0.47
C GLN A 274 -7.71 11.94 0.40
N PRO A 275 -7.66 11.55 1.69
CA PRO A 275 -6.65 12.03 2.65
C PRO A 275 -5.22 11.73 2.21
N LEU A 276 -4.96 10.53 1.69
CA LEU A 276 -3.63 10.12 1.25
C LEU A 276 -3.13 10.96 0.06
N TYR A 277 -4.01 11.27 -0.90
CA TYR A 277 -3.65 12.10 -2.06
C TYR A 277 -3.37 13.54 -1.64
N LYS A 278 -4.23 14.09 -0.78
CA LYS A 278 -4.04 15.43 -0.22
C LYS A 278 -2.71 15.54 0.52
N ALA A 279 -2.44 14.64 1.48
CA ALA A 279 -1.19 14.64 2.23
C ALA A 279 0.03 14.45 1.31
N SER A 280 -0.06 13.56 0.31
CA SER A 280 1.03 13.33 -0.65
C SER A 280 1.38 14.58 -1.47
N VAL A 281 0.38 15.35 -1.93
CA VAL A 281 0.58 16.62 -2.63
C VAL A 281 1.12 17.69 -1.69
N GLN A 282 0.57 17.82 -0.47
CA GLN A 282 1.04 18.80 0.51
C GLN A 282 2.51 18.56 0.91
N LEU A 283 2.91 17.30 1.14
CA LEU A 283 4.29 16.96 1.44
C LEU A 283 5.23 17.23 0.25
N LEU A 284 4.76 16.99 -0.99
CA LEU A 284 5.52 17.34 -2.19
C LEU A 284 5.70 18.86 -2.34
N LEU A 285 4.66 19.65 -2.02
CA LEU A 285 4.76 21.11 -1.98
C LEU A 285 5.76 21.58 -0.93
N CYS A 286 5.74 20.97 0.27
CA CYS A 286 6.74 21.25 1.31
C CYS A 286 8.15 21.03 0.78
N GLU A 287 8.41 19.86 0.18
CA GLU A 287 9.71 19.49 -0.42
C GLU A 287 10.17 20.53 -1.46
N ALA A 288 9.29 20.94 -2.37
CA ALA A 288 9.60 21.91 -3.41
C ALA A 288 9.91 23.33 -2.87
N LEU A 289 9.31 23.70 -1.73
CA LEU A 289 9.46 25.02 -1.12
C LEU A 289 10.59 25.11 -0.09
N LEU A 290 11.16 23.98 0.37
CA LEU A 290 12.19 23.93 1.42
C LEU A 290 13.34 24.92 1.20
N GLY A 291 13.83 25.01 -0.05
CA GLY A 291 14.99 25.83 -0.40
C GLY A 291 14.69 27.29 -0.73
N THR A 292 13.43 27.65 -0.96
CA THR A 292 13.04 28.97 -1.51
C THR A 292 12.09 29.73 -0.59
N GLU A 293 11.09 29.06 -0.01
CA GLU A 293 10.05 29.65 0.85
C GLU A 293 9.84 28.80 2.13
N PRO A 294 10.85 28.70 3.02
CA PRO A 294 10.82 27.76 4.15
C PRO A 294 9.67 28.01 5.14
N PHE A 295 9.26 29.27 5.35
CA PHE A 295 8.11 29.58 6.21
C PHE A 295 6.79 29.08 5.63
N ARG A 296 6.63 29.13 4.30
CA ARG A 296 5.45 28.60 3.63
C ARG A 296 5.46 27.07 3.65
N ALA A 297 6.63 26.46 3.42
CA ALA A 297 6.80 25.02 3.57
C ALA A 297 6.42 24.55 4.99
N GLN A 298 6.87 25.26 6.03
CA GLN A 298 6.52 24.98 7.41
C GLN A 298 5.01 25.13 7.68
N HIS A 299 4.39 26.18 7.12
CA HIS A 299 2.93 26.35 7.24
C HIS A 299 2.18 25.18 6.62
N ILE A 300 2.48 24.80 5.38
CA ILE A 300 1.82 23.65 4.71
C ILE A 300 2.04 22.37 5.52
N HIS A 301 3.27 22.11 5.96
CA HIS A 301 3.61 20.93 6.76
C HIS A 301 2.77 20.83 8.05
N SER A 302 2.54 21.96 8.73
CA SER A 302 1.71 22.02 9.94
C SER A 302 0.22 21.78 9.71
N THR A 303 -0.27 21.93 8.46
CA THR A 303 -1.68 21.68 8.10
C THR A 303 -1.96 20.24 7.70
N VAL A 304 -0.92 19.41 7.54
CA VAL A 304 -1.09 17.98 7.24
C VAL A 304 -1.65 17.30 8.50
N ASP A 305 -2.88 16.79 8.41
CA ASP A 305 -3.51 16.03 9.49
C ASP A 305 -2.87 14.63 9.60
N ILE A 306 -1.75 14.57 10.30
CA ILE A 306 -0.95 13.35 10.39
C ILE A 306 -1.69 12.23 11.13
N ALA A 307 -2.54 12.57 12.10
CA ALA A 307 -3.32 11.61 12.87
C ALA A 307 -4.37 10.90 11.98
N LEU A 308 -5.00 11.65 11.08
CA LEU A 308 -5.87 11.06 10.06
C LEU A 308 -5.11 10.14 9.10
N ILE A 309 -3.87 10.47 8.74
CA ILE A 309 -3.07 9.59 7.87
C ILE A 309 -2.67 8.32 8.64
N GLU A 310 -2.26 8.42 9.90
CA GLU A 310 -1.90 7.26 10.73
C GLU A 310 -3.08 6.31 10.98
N SER A 311 -4.32 6.80 11.01
CA SER A 311 -5.50 5.93 11.14
C SER A 311 -5.84 5.14 9.88
N VAL A 312 -5.24 5.48 8.73
CA VAL A 312 -5.37 4.69 7.50
C VAL A 312 -4.36 3.55 7.54
N GLU A 313 -4.81 2.36 7.91
CA GLU A 313 -3.99 1.14 8.01
C GLU A 313 -3.54 0.62 6.64
N SER A 314 -2.56 1.29 6.03
CA SER A 314 -1.98 0.93 4.74
C SER A 314 -0.49 1.26 4.68
N ALA A 315 0.26 0.52 3.85
CA ALA A 315 1.67 0.83 3.66
C ALA A 315 1.90 2.24 3.06
N THR A 316 1.01 2.72 2.18
CA THR A 316 1.09 4.09 1.62
C THR A 316 1.00 5.16 2.70
N ALA A 317 0.07 5.00 3.64
CA ALA A 317 -0.07 5.91 4.77
C ALA A 317 1.20 5.94 5.63
N ASN A 318 1.74 4.77 5.98
CA ASN A 318 2.99 4.66 6.74
C ASN A 318 4.17 5.35 6.03
N ARG A 319 4.26 5.27 4.69
CA ARG A 319 5.29 6.00 3.90
C ARG A 319 5.09 7.51 3.92
N LEU A 320 3.84 7.99 3.87
CA LEU A 320 3.55 9.42 3.98
C LEU A 320 3.89 9.95 5.38
N VAL A 321 3.63 9.16 6.42
CA VAL A 321 4.03 9.48 7.80
C VAL A 321 5.56 9.54 7.91
N ALA A 322 6.28 8.58 7.32
CA ALA A 322 7.74 8.61 7.27
C ALA A 322 8.27 9.87 6.54
N ARG A 323 7.66 10.25 5.43
CA ARG A 323 7.98 11.49 4.69
C ARG A 323 7.70 12.74 5.52
N TRP A 324 6.58 12.80 6.24
CA TRP A 324 6.24 13.92 7.12
C TRP A 324 7.30 14.11 8.21
N TRP A 325 7.75 13.02 8.85
CA TRP A 325 8.84 13.06 9.84
C TRP A 325 10.17 13.47 9.23
N ALA A 326 10.50 12.98 8.03
CA ALA A 326 11.71 13.38 7.33
C ALA A 326 11.71 14.88 7.05
N LEU A 327 10.61 15.43 6.53
CA LEU A 327 10.46 16.86 6.28
C LEU A 327 10.55 17.71 7.55
N ARG A 328 9.91 17.25 8.64
CA ARG A 328 9.99 17.91 9.93
C ARG A 328 11.43 18.12 10.39
N SER A 329 12.33 17.16 10.11
CA SER A 329 13.74 17.28 10.50
C SER A 329 14.49 18.44 9.81
N PHE A 330 14.02 18.88 8.64
CA PHE A 330 14.56 20.03 7.92
C PHE A 330 13.89 21.34 8.35
N LEU A 331 12.57 21.29 8.61
CA LEU A 331 11.76 22.46 8.95
C LEU A 331 11.90 22.89 10.42
N GLU A 332 12.21 21.95 11.32
CA GLU A 332 12.37 22.17 12.76
C GLU A 332 13.74 21.68 13.23
N PRO A 333 14.82 22.46 13.04
CA PRO A 333 16.18 22.04 13.37
C PRO A 333 16.36 21.57 14.83
N GLN A 334 15.61 22.14 15.77
CA GLN A 334 15.60 21.73 17.18
C GLN A 334 15.10 20.30 17.41
N HIS A 335 14.33 19.74 16.47
CA HIS A 335 13.81 18.37 16.48
C HIS A 335 14.48 17.47 15.43
N LYS A 336 15.55 17.93 14.77
CA LYS A 336 16.20 17.21 13.66
C LYS A 336 16.49 15.74 13.97
N VAL A 337 17.22 15.46 15.06
CA VAL A 337 17.62 14.09 15.43
C VAL A 337 16.43 13.18 15.74
N PRO A 338 15.48 13.52 16.64
CA PRO A 338 14.33 12.67 16.89
C PRO A 338 13.44 12.49 15.65
N SER A 339 13.26 13.52 14.82
CA SER A 339 12.49 13.42 13.58
C SER A 339 13.13 12.50 12.55
N ILE A 340 14.47 12.55 12.38
CA ILE A 340 15.17 11.61 11.49
C ILE A 340 15.04 10.17 12.00
N ARG A 341 15.18 9.95 13.33
CA ARG A 341 15.04 8.60 13.91
C ARG A 341 13.65 8.01 13.66
N GLU A 342 12.60 8.80 13.86
CA GLU A 342 11.24 8.37 13.61
C GLU A 342 11.00 8.09 12.11
N ALA A 343 11.50 8.95 11.22
CA ALA A 343 11.44 8.72 9.78
C ALA A 343 12.13 7.41 9.37
N ILE A 344 13.33 7.12 9.92
CA ILE A 344 14.07 5.87 9.67
C ILE A 344 13.23 4.65 10.10
N LEU A 345 12.64 4.70 11.31
CA LEU A 345 11.80 3.62 11.82
C LEU A 345 10.61 3.36 10.89
N ARG A 346 9.87 4.42 10.55
CA ARG A 346 8.67 4.33 9.70
C ARG A 346 8.98 3.88 8.27
N PHE A 347 10.08 4.34 7.67
CA PHE A 347 10.50 3.85 6.35
C PHE A 347 10.86 2.37 6.36
N ARG A 348 11.55 1.86 7.41
CA ARG A 348 11.81 0.41 7.54
C ARG A 348 10.52 -0.38 7.66
N LEU A 349 9.62 0.05 8.55
CA LEU A 349 8.32 -0.59 8.73
C LEU A 349 7.49 -0.60 7.44
N SER A 350 7.67 0.38 6.56
CA SER A 350 6.93 0.49 5.29
C SER A 350 7.57 -0.23 4.10
N GLY A 351 8.68 -0.95 4.33
CA GLY A 351 9.41 -1.66 3.28
C GLY A 351 10.23 -0.73 2.38
N CYS A 352 10.74 0.37 2.94
CA CYS A 352 11.62 1.33 2.27
C CYS A 352 13.02 1.39 2.92
N PRO A 353 13.81 0.30 2.86
CA PRO A 353 15.11 0.22 3.51
C PRO A 353 16.18 1.13 2.89
N ASN A 354 16.10 1.48 1.60
CA ASN A 354 17.09 2.37 0.98
C ASN A 354 16.94 3.81 1.50
N ARG A 355 15.70 4.33 1.59
CA ARG A 355 15.43 5.64 2.21
C ARG A 355 15.86 5.67 3.68
N ALA A 356 15.54 4.63 4.44
CA ALA A 356 15.99 4.52 5.83
C ALA A 356 17.52 4.54 5.94
N ARG A 357 18.23 3.86 5.04
CA ARG A 357 19.70 3.88 4.98
C ARG A 357 20.24 5.26 4.58
N ASN A 358 19.63 5.95 3.61
CA ASN A 358 20.01 7.29 3.21
C ASN A 358 19.88 8.29 4.38
N LEU A 359 18.75 8.27 5.10
CA LEU A 359 18.56 9.09 6.30
C LEU A 359 19.53 8.72 7.42
N SER A 360 19.86 7.43 7.60
CA SER A 360 20.86 7.00 8.58
C SER A 360 22.24 7.58 8.28
N LYS A 361 22.63 7.63 6.99
CA LYS A 361 23.88 8.30 6.56
C LYS A 361 23.84 9.80 6.87
N GLN A 362 22.75 10.48 6.57
CA GLN A 362 22.57 11.91 6.88
C GLN A 362 22.64 12.19 8.40
N LEU A 363 22.08 11.30 9.23
CA LEU A 363 22.15 11.41 10.67
C LEU A 363 23.59 11.31 11.18
N HIS A 364 24.37 10.35 10.68
CA HIS A 364 25.78 10.20 11.04
C HIS A 364 26.67 11.36 10.57
N GLN A 365 26.29 12.04 9.48
CA GLN A 365 26.99 13.24 9.01
C GLN A 365 26.59 14.51 9.79
N SER A 366 25.48 14.46 10.52
CA SER A 366 24.93 15.59 11.28
C SER A 366 25.32 15.58 12.77
N ILE A 367 26.00 14.52 13.22
CA ILE A 367 26.60 14.35 14.55
C ILE A 367 28.10 14.55 14.37
#